data_AF-A0A3E5G882-F1
#
_entry.id   AF-A0A3E5G882-F1
#
_cell.length_a   1.000
_cell.length_b   1.000
_cell.length_c   1.000
_cell.angle_alpha   90.00
_cell.angle_beta   90.00
_cell.angle_gamma   90.00
#
_symmetry.space_group_name_H-M   'P 1'
#
loop_
_entity.id
_entity.type
_entity.pdbx_description
1 polymer ?
#
loop_
_entity_poly.entity_id
_entity_poly.type
_entity_poly.pdbx_seq_one_letter_code
_entity_poly.pdbx_strand_id
1 'polypeptide(L)'
;MKKIHIILFFTLWVIASSCSTYYVSNKQVMEVQQGMSRQNVERILGKPDYRRFDGNTEEWEFHRVSSVLYGNSIKIIVYFADGRVTSMDTFNGDEILLPPPVMMPPSVVVTNTPPVCPPQYEETSRRRTLMMHDEFDRFLRDFRMVIMPTEQIKYIDDVLLECNFTSAQCGKIIDQINSSDTQMTVMKRMYPQIVDKENFSPVVNKLFSSFDRDSMKKYIQAYHGEQRPGDAGYVRPRAMSAAEFDRFFNEYRGKSFESDRTRMLDEVVPPSGFTCAQCRKLVDMCTFQTDKKNMIKKLYPKIADKKNFSILTDVFTFEMDKREMREFAESYDSRRN
;
A
#
# COMPACT_ATOMS: atom_id res chain seq x y z
N MET A 1 -57.35 -2.45 -19.84
CA MET A 1 -56.30 -3.40 -20.25
C MET A 1 -55.42 -2.89 -21.41
N LYS A 2 -55.98 -2.34 -22.51
CA LYS A 2 -55.18 -1.85 -23.67
C LYS A 2 -54.12 -0.77 -23.34
N LYS A 3 -54.40 0.15 -22.41
CA LYS A 3 -53.45 1.21 -22.01
C LYS A 3 -52.24 0.69 -21.21
N ILE A 4 -52.41 -0.40 -20.46
CA ILE A 4 -51.33 -1.01 -19.66
C ILE A 4 -50.35 -1.71 -20.59
N HIS A 5 -50.82 -2.40 -21.63
CA HIS A 5 -49.95 -3.03 -22.62
C HIS A 5 -49.17 -2.01 -23.44
N ILE A 6 -49.76 -0.85 -23.76
CA ILE A 6 -49.06 0.22 -24.50
C ILE A 6 -47.93 0.82 -23.64
N ILE A 7 -48.16 1.06 -22.35
CA ILE A 7 -47.12 1.55 -21.44
C ILE A 7 -46.02 0.50 -21.26
N LEU A 8 -46.38 -0.77 -21.12
CA LEU A 8 -45.41 -1.86 -20.98
C LEU A 8 -44.52 -2.01 -22.24
N PHE A 9 -45.11 -1.86 -23.43
CA PHE A 9 -44.38 -1.87 -24.70
C PHE A 9 -43.47 -0.66 -24.85
N PHE A 10 -43.92 0.53 -24.42
CA PHE A 10 -43.10 1.75 -24.47
C PHE A 10 -41.91 1.67 -23.52
N THR A 11 -42.09 1.10 -22.31
CA THR A 11 -40.99 0.87 -21.38
C THR A 11 -39.99 -0.17 -21.90
N LEU A 12 -40.46 -1.19 -22.63
CA LEU A 12 -39.57 -2.20 -23.22
C LEU A 12 -38.74 -1.63 -24.39
N TRP A 13 -39.29 -0.65 -25.12
CA TRP A 13 -38.63 0.01 -26.25
C TRP A 13 -37.56 1.02 -25.82
N VAL A 14 -37.76 1.70 -24.69
CA VAL A 14 -36.78 2.63 -24.10
C VAL A 14 -35.53 1.90 -23.56
N ILE A 15 -35.65 0.62 -23.16
CA ILE A 15 -34.50 -0.17 -22.68
C ILE A 15 -33.62 -0.67 -23.84
N ALA A 16 -34.20 -0.82 -25.05
CA ALA A 16 -33.48 -1.29 -26.23
C ALA A 16 -32.61 -0.22 -26.92
N SER A 17 -32.65 1.03 -26.45
CA SER A 17 -31.79 2.15 -26.88
C SER A 17 -30.64 2.38 -25.89
N SER A 18 -30.04 1.30 -25.39
CA SER A 18 -28.86 1.37 -24.53
C SER A 18 -27.62 1.63 -25.40
N CYS A 19 -26.92 2.74 -25.18
CA CYS A 19 -25.57 2.95 -25.71
C CYS A 19 -24.71 1.74 -25.32
N SER A 20 -24.16 1.05 -26.30
CA SER A 20 -23.40 -0.19 -26.09
C SER A 20 -22.03 0.13 -25.50
N THR A 21 -21.99 0.38 -24.19
CA THR A 21 -20.75 0.38 -23.42
C THR A 21 -20.29 -1.07 -23.28
N TYR A 22 -19.32 -1.47 -24.09
CA TYR A 22 -18.77 -2.82 -24.03
C TYR A 22 -17.85 -2.94 -22.81
N TYR A 23 -18.27 -3.79 -21.88
CA TYR A 23 -17.46 -4.23 -20.77
C TYR A 23 -16.47 -5.29 -21.24
N VAL A 24 -15.21 -5.16 -20.85
CA VAL A 24 -14.21 -6.22 -21.04
C VAL A 24 -13.38 -6.34 -19.77
N SER A 25 -13.27 -7.56 -19.25
CA SER A 25 -12.37 -7.82 -18.13
C SER A 25 -10.92 -7.91 -18.61
N ASN A 26 -9.95 -7.54 -17.78
CA ASN A 26 -8.53 -7.73 -18.10
C ASN A 26 -8.21 -9.18 -18.48
N LYS A 27 -8.89 -10.15 -17.86
CA LYS A 27 -8.75 -11.58 -18.20
C LYS A 27 -9.11 -11.84 -19.66
N GLN A 28 -10.24 -11.31 -20.13
CA GLN A 28 -10.65 -11.45 -21.53
C GLN A 28 -9.67 -10.76 -22.47
N VAL A 29 -9.12 -9.60 -22.11
CA VAL A 29 -8.10 -8.92 -22.92
C VAL A 29 -6.88 -9.83 -23.13
N MET A 30 -6.42 -10.53 -22.09
CA MET A 30 -5.28 -11.46 -22.16
C MET A 30 -5.58 -12.75 -22.93
N GLU A 31 -6.84 -13.04 -23.27
CA GLU A 31 -7.19 -14.17 -24.15
C GLU A 31 -6.83 -13.89 -25.60
N VAL A 32 -6.63 -12.61 -25.98
CA VAL A 32 -6.13 -12.27 -27.32
C VAL A 32 -4.65 -12.63 -27.42
N GLN A 33 -4.32 -13.50 -28.39
CA GLN A 33 -2.95 -13.97 -28.61
C GLN A 33 -2.52 -13.75 -30.05
N GLN A 34 -1.20 -13.70 -30.26
CA GLN A 34 -0.60 -13.62 -31.58
C GLN A 34 -1.11 -14.77 -32.48
N GLY A 35 -1.39 -14.46 -33.75
CA GLY A 35 -1.90 -15.40 -34.75
C GLY A 35 -3.42 -15.58 -34.77
N MET A 36 -4.16 -15.02 -33.80
CA MET A 36 -5.62 -15.06 -33.79
C MET A 36 -6.24 -14.35 -35.00
N SER A 37 -7.40 -14.83 -35.45
CA SER A 37 -8.17 -14.19 -36.52
C SER A 37 -8.99 -13.02 -35.98
N ARG A 38 -9.33 -12.07 -36.86
CA ARG A 38 -10.21 -10.93 -36.55
C ARG A 38 -11.51 -11.34 -35.85
N GLN A 39 -12.16 -12.41 -36.31
CA GLN A 39 -13.40 -12.93 -35.71
C GLN A 39 -13.20 -13.44 -34.27
N ASN A 40 -12.03 -13.99 -33.95
CA ASN A 40 -11.73 -14.40 -32.58
C ASN A 40 -11.54 -13.19 -31.69
N VAL A 41 -10.84 -12.16 -32.16
CA VAL A 41 -10.66 -10.90 -31.44
C VAL A 41 -12.00 -10.20 -31.21
N GLU A 42 -12.88 -10.16 -32.22
CA GLU A 42 -14.22 -9.58 -32.09
C GLU A 42 -15.10 -10.34 -31.08
N ARG A 43 -14.95 -11.66 -30.96
CA ARG A 43 -15.67 -12.46 -29.97
C ARG A 43 -15.23 -12.14 -28.54
N ILE A 44 -13.96 -11.79 -28.36
CA ILE A 44 -13.34 -11.53 -27.06
C ILE A 44 -13.55 -10.07 -26.64
N LEU A 45 -13.24 -9.13 -27.52
CA LEU A 45 -13.23 -7.69 -27.24
C LEU A 45 -14.49 -6.95 -27.73
N GLY A 46 -15.36 -7.61 -28.49
CA GLY A 46 -16.48 -6.96 -29.17
C GLY A 46 -16.03 -6.22 -30.43
N LYS A 47 -16.89 -5.31 -30.93
CA LYS A 47 -16.61 -4.53 -32.14
C LYS A 47 -15.61 -3.40 -31.87
N PRO A 48 -14.60 -3.16 -32.73
CA PRO A 48 -13.66 -2.07 -32.53
C PRO A 48 -14.34 -0.70 -32.57
N ASP A 49 -13.83 0.26 -31.80
CA ASP A 49 -14.30 1.64 -31.80
C ASP A 49 -13.68 2.42 -32.96
N TYR A 50 -12.40 2.19 -33.21
CA TYR A 50 -11.69 2.72 -34.38
C TYR A 50 -10.96 1.62 -35.12
N ARG A 51 -10.87 1.78 -36.44
CA ARG A 51 -10.27 0.81 -37.35
C ARG A 51 -9.51 1.56 -38.44
N ARG A 52 -8.26 1.18 -38.63
CA ARG A 52 -7.36 1.71 -39.67
C ARG A 52 -6.78 0.55 -40.47
N PHE A 53 -6.55 0.72 -41.76
CA PHE A 53 -5.95 -0.30 -42.60
C PHE A 53 -5.05 0.33 -43.66
N ASP A 54 -3.95 -0.34 -43.98
CA ASP A 54 -3.03 0.03 -45.05
C ASP A 54 -2.52 -1.25 -45.74
N GLY A 55 -2.97 -1.49 -46.97
CA GLY A 55 -2.68 -2.73 -47.69
C GLY A 55 -3.13 -3.98 -46.93
N ASN A 56 -2.17 -4.85 -46.58
CA ASN A 56 -2.41 -6.10 -45.86
C ASN A 56 -2.33 -5.95 -44.33
N THR A 57 -2.03 -4.75 -43.82
CA THR A 57 -1.96 -4.48 -42.38
C THR A 57 -3.18 -3.71 -41.90
N GLU A 58 -3.52 -3.91 -40.64
CA GLU A 58 -4.74 -3.38 -40.07
C GLU A 58 -4.57 -3.17 -38.56
N GLU A 59 -5.11 -2.08 -38.04
CA GLU A 59 -5.04 -1.68 -36.63
C GLU A 59 -6.45 -1.43 -36.09
N TRP A 60 -6.81 -2.10 -35.01
CA TRP A 60 -8.09 -1.97 -34.33
C TRP A 60 -7.88 -1.39 -32.93
N GLU A 61 -8.57 -0.30 -32.63
CA GLU A 61 -8.55 0.35 -31.31
C GLU A 61 -9.88 0.15 -30.60
N PHE A 62 -9.80 -0.21 -29.32
CA PHE A 62 -10.94 -0.47 -28.46
C PHE A 62 -10.85 0.40 -27.20
N HIS A 63 -11.92 1.11 -26.90
CA HIS A 63 -12.16 1.79 -25.63
C HIS A 63 -13.18 0.97 -24.85
N ARG A 64 -12.73 0.37 -23.75
CA ARG A 64 -13.57 -0.49 -22.93
C ARG A 64 -13.59 -0.03 -21.50
N VAL A 65 -14.67 -0.35 -20.80
CA VAL A 65 -14.74 -0.16 -19.35
C VAL A 65 -14.28 -1.46 -18.70
N SER A 66 -13.19 -1.41 -17.95
CA SER A 66 -12.61 -2.57 -17.25
C SER A 66 -13.32 -2.84 -15.91
N SER A 67 -13.96 -1.81 -15.33
CA SER A 67 -14.79 -1.95 -14.13
C SER A 67 -16.01 -1.02 -14.14
N VAL A 68 -17.20 -1.61 -14.04
CA VAL A 68 -18.50 -0.89 -13.98
C VAL A 68 -18.61 -0.04 -12.71
N LEU A 69 -17.92 -0.41 -11.63
CA LEU A 69 -18.02 0.26 -10.32
C LEU A 69 -17.12 1.49 -10.18
N TYR A 70 -15.98 1.52 -10.87
CA TYR A 70 -14.96 2.58 -10.72
C TYR A 70 -14.81 3.45 -11.97
N GLY A 71 -15.44 3.09 -13.09
CA GLY A 71 -15.35 3.85 -14.34
C GLY A 71 -13.99 3.75 -15.06
N ASN A 72 -13.10 2.86 -14.60
CA ASN A 72 -11.78 2.68 -15.20
C ASN A 72 -11.93 2.26 -16.67
N SER A 73 -11.41 3.08 -17.58
CA SER A 73 -11.38 2.80 -19.00
C SER A 73 -10.02 2.21 -19.40
N ILE A 74 -10.04 1.33 -20.37
CA ILE A 74 -8.87 0.67 -20.94
C ILE A 74 -8.87 0.89 -22.44
N LYS A 75 -7.72 1.27 -22.98
CA LYS A 75 -7.49 1.39 -24.41
C LYS A 75 -6.69 0.19 -24.88
N ILE A 76 -7.17 -0.50 -25.90
CA ILE A 76 -6.53 -1.69 -26.45
C ILE A 76 -6.28 -1.44 -27.92
N ILE A 77 -5.06 -1.66 -28.39
CA ILE A 77 -4.69 -1.52 -29.80
C ILE A 77 -4.22 -2.89 -30.29
N VAL A 78 -4.87 -3.44 -31.32
CA VAL A 78 -4.54 -4.74 -31.91
C VAL A 78 -4.11 -4.54 -33.34
N TYR A 79 -2.92 -5.02 -33.68
CA TYR A 79 -2.38 -4.99 -35.03
C TYR A 79 -2.57 -6.35 -35.71
N PHE A 80 -2.91 -6.30 -36.98
CA PHE A 80 -3.10 -7.43 -37.85
C PHE A 80 -2.22 -7.31 -39.08
N ALA A 81 -1.69 -8.44 -39.54
CA ALA A 81 -1.15 -8.60 -40.89
C ALA A 81 -1.75 -9.87 -41.50
N ASP A 82 -2.15 -9.81 -42.77
CA ASP A 82 -2.82 -10.91 -43.48
C ASP A 82 -4.03 -11.49 -42.71
N GLY A 83 -4.73 -10.62 -41.97
CA GLY A 83 -5.91 -10.97 -41.18
C GLY A 83 -5.64 -11.72 -39.86
N ARG A 84 -4.38 -11.79 -39.41
CA ARG A 84 -3.97 -12.41 -38.15
C ARG A 84 -3.31 -11.41 -37.21
N VAL A 85 -3.51 -11.56 -35.90
CA VAL A 85 -2.90 -10.71 -34.88
C VAL A 85 -1.37 -10.82 -34.93
N THR A 86 -0.67 -9.71 -35.09
CA THR A 86 0.79 -9.64 -35.07
C THR A 86 1.32 -9.06 -33.77
N SER A 87 0.66 -8.03 -33.23
CA SER A 87 1.00 -7.39 -31.95
C SER A 87 -0.24 -6.78 -31.30
N MET A 88 -0.14 -6.49 -30.01
CA MET A 88 -1.22 -5.91 -29.22
C MET A 88 -0.66 -5.11 -28.05
N ASP A 89 -1.21 -3.92 -27.84
CA ASP A 89 -0.87 -3.02 -26.74
C ASP A 89 -2.12 -2.73 -25.90
N THR A 90 -1.93 -2.47 -24.61
CA THR A 90 -3.01 -2.15 -23.67
C THR A 90 -2.57 -1.03 -22.74
N PHE A 91 -3.37 0.04 -22.70
CA PHE A 91 -3.10 1.27 -21.96
C PHE A 91 -4.25 1.57 -21.00
N ASN A 92 -3.94 2.22 -19.89
CA ASN A 92 -4.99 2.82 -19.05
C ASN A 92 -5.58 4.02 -19.81
N GLY A 93 -6.90 4.20 -19.77
CA GLY A 93 -7.61 5.16 -20.63
C GLY A 93 -7.27 6.64 -20.41
N ASP A 94 -6.49 6.97 -19.38
CA ASP A 94 -5.99 8.32 -19.08
C ASP A 94 -4.62 8.64 -19.73
N GLU A 95 -3.96 7.68 -20.40
CA GLU A 95 -2.72 7.95 -21.13
C GLU A 95 -2.98 8.61 -22.49
N ILE A 96 -2.95 9.94 -22.49
CA ILE A 96 -2.77 10.75 -23.70
C ILE A 96 -1.34 10.52 -24.20
N LEU A 97 -1.18 9.80 -25.30
CA LEU A 97 0.10 9.68 -26.01
C LEU A 97 0.52 11.07 -26.53
N LEU A 98 1.46 11.72 -25.86
CA LEU A 98 2.17 12.86 -26.45
C LEU A 98 3.11 12.34 -27.55
N PRO A 99 3.18 13.00 -28.72
CA PRO A 99 4.07 12.59 -29.80
C PRO A 99 5.55 12.69 -29.37
N PRO A 100 6.43 11.81 -29.87
CA PRO A 100 7.83 11.78 -29.48
C PRO A 100 8.54 13.10 -29.89
N PRO A 101 9.47 13.62 -29.06
CA PRO A 101 10.15 14.88 -29.34
C PRO A 101 11.08 14.76 -30.55
N VAL A 102 10.98 15.72 -31.47
CA VAL A 102 11.85 15.87 -32.64
C VAL A 102 13.27 16.18 -32.17
N MET A 103 14.24 15.32 -32.53
CA MET A 103 15.66 15.58 -32.30
C MET A 103 16.14 16.74 -33.18
N MET A 104 16.59 17.84 -32.56
CA MET A 104 17.45 18.81 -33.23
C MET A 104 18.91 18.58 -32.83
N PRO A 105 19.87 18.63 -33.77
CA PRO A 105 21.28 18.48 -33.44
C PRO A 105 21.82 19.76 -32.73
N PRO A 106 22.74 19.62 -31.76
CA PRO A 106 23.21 20.76 -30.99
C PRO A 106 24.16 21.66 -31.81
N SER A 107 23.93 22.97 -31.78
CA SER A 107 24.93 23.96 -32.19
C SER A 107 25.88 24.22 -31.04
N VAL A 108 27.17 24.03 -31.30
CA VAL A 108 28.25 24.24 -30.33
C VAL A 108 28.47 25.74 -30.11
N VAL A 109 28.25 26.22 -28.89
CA VAL A 109 28.84 27.48 -28.42
C VAL A 109 29.53 27.21 -27.09
N VAL A 110 30.85 27.36 -27.11
CA VAL A 110 31.75 27.23 -25.97
C VAL A 110 31.65 28.48 -25.11
N THR A 111 31.24 28.34 -23.85
CA THR A 111 31.46 29.37 -22.84
C THR A 111 31.80 28.73 -21.49
N ASN A 112 33.02 29.01 -21.04
CA ASN A 112 33.56 28.60 -19.75
C ASN A 112 32.71 29.17 -18.61
N THR A 113 32.07 28.29 -17.85
CA THR A 113 31.39 28.61 -16.59
C THR A 113 31.92 27.63 -15.52
N PRO A 114 32.26 28.08 -14.30
CA PRO A 114 32.73 27.20 -13.22
C PRO A 114 31.69 26.10 -12.92
N PRO A 115 32.10 24.95 -12.34
CA PRO A 115 31.22 23.78 -12.22
C PRO A 115 30.04 24.10 -11.32
N VAL A 116 28.92 24.46 -11.95
CA VAL A 116 27.59 24.44 -11.36
C VAL A 116 27.33 22.97 -11.05
N CYS A 117 27.23 22.64 -9.75
CA CYS A 117 26.68 21.35 -9.35
C CYS A 117 25.40 21.11 -10.16
N PRO A 118 25.22 19.94 -10.79
CA PRO A 118 23.96 19.64 -11.43
C PRO A 118 22.86 19.88 -10.38
N PRO A 119 21.70 20.46 -10.76
CA PRO A 119 20.58 20.46 -9.85
C PRO A 119 20.44 19.02 -9.38
N GLN A 120 20.61 18.81 -8.08
CA GLN A 120 20.03 17.63 -7.47
C GLN A 120 18.60 17.69 -7.99
N TYR A 121 18.26 16.73 -8.85
CA TYR A 121 16.90 16.29 -8.94
C TYR A 121 16.55 16.12 -7.46
N GLU A 122 15.70 17.00 -6.96
CA GLU A 122 14.91 16.64 -5.81
C GLU A 122 14.14 15.43 -6.33
N GLU A 123 14.76 14.26 -6.20
CA GLU A 123 14.04 13.06 -5.91
C GLU A 123 13.32 13.44 -4.63
N THR A 124 12.15 14.03 -4.82
CA THR A 124 11.09 14.02 -3.85
C THR A 124 10.90 12.54 -3.61
N SER A 125 11.71 11.99 -2.70
CA SER A 125 11.39 10.83 -1.90
C SER A 125 10.00 11.17 -1.44
N ARG A 126 8.98 10.68 -2.16
CA ARG A 126 7.60 10.76 -1.75
C ARG A 126 7.64 10.18 -0.36
N ARG A 127 7.60 11.03 0.66
CA ARG A 127 7.70 10.61 2.06
C ARG A 127 6.47 9.73 2.25
N ARG A 128 6.64 8.41 2.13
CA ARG A 128 5.54 7.46 2.23
C ARG A 128 4.85 7.72 3.56
N THR A 129 3.57 8.04 3.50
CA THR A 129 2.80 8.37 4.69
C THR A 129 2.22 7.07 5.27
N LEU A 130 2.05 7.00 6.59
CA LEU A 130 1.41 5.80 7.15
C LEU A 130 -0.06 5.90 6.81
N MET A 131 -0.65 4.83 6.28
CA MET A 131 -2.07 4.82 5.94
C MET A 131 -2.91 5.06 7.18
N MET A 132 -3.75 6.10 7.15
CA MET A 132 -4.61 6.47 8.28
C MET A 132 -5.75 5.47 8.44
N HIS A 133 -6.36 5.42 9.62
CA HIS A 133 -7.38 4.40 9.94
C HIS A 133 -8.60 4.46 9.00
N ASP A 134 -9.11 5.66 8.74
CA ASP A 134 -10.26 5.90 7.87
C ASP A 134 -9.95 5.61 6.39
N GLU A 135 -8.72 5.92 5.97
CA GLU A 135 -8.20 5.63 4.64
C GLU A 135 -8.00 4.13 4.44
N PHE A 136 -7.47 3.46 5.46
CA PHE A 136 -7.28 2.02 5.49
C PHE A 136 -8.61 1.27 5.44
N ASP A 137 -9.66 1.74 6.11
CA ASP A 137 -10.97 1.11 6.06
C ASP A 137 -11.64 1.23 4.68
N ARG A 138 -11.42 2.34 3.96
CA ARG A 138 -11.83 2.50 2.56
C ARG A 138 -11.07 1.51 1.68
N PHE A 139 -9.75 1.54 1.76
CA PHE A 139 -8.87 0.63 1.04
C PHE A 139 -9.23 -0.85 1.28
N LEU A 140 -9.51 -1.26 2.53
CA LEU A 140 -9.83 -2.65 2.84
C LEU A 140 -11.18 -3.07 2.25
N ARG A 141 -12.15 -2.15 2.18
CA ARG A 141 -13.44 -2.42 1.50
C ARG A 141 -13.24 -2.67 0.01
N ASP A 142 -12.41 -1.85 -0.64
CA ASP A 142 -12.14 -1.97 -2.07
C ASP A 142 -11.31 -3.22 -2.37
N PHE A 143 -10.28 -3.49 -1.55
CA PHE A 143 -9.45 -4.68 -1.64
C PHE A 143 -10.26 -5.98 -1.50
N ARG A 144 -11.30 -6.00 -0.65
CA ARG A 144 -12.20 -7.17 -0.51
C ARG A 144 -12.97 -7.53 -1.78
N MET A 145 -13.14 -6.57 -2.69
CA MET A 145 -13.80 -6.82 -3.98
C MET A 145 -12.83 -7.36 -5.03
N VAL A 146 -11.52 -7.34 -4.76
CA VAL A 146 -10.50 -7.89 -5.65
C VAL A 146 -10.38 -9.40 -5.41
N ILE A 147 -10.95 -10.19 -6.31
CA ILE A 147 -11.02 -11.66 -6.18
C ILE A 147 -9.77 -12.33 -6.76
N MET A 148 -9.18 -11.77 -7.82
CA MET A 148 -8.07 -12.40 -8.54
C MET A 148 -6.74 -12.19 -7.80
N PRO A 149 -5.98 -13.26 -7.48
CA PRO A 149 -4.73 -13.16 -6.72
C PRO A 149 -3.66 -12.23 -7.32
N THR A 150 -3.52 -12.21 -8.64
CA THR A 150 -2.59 -11.33 -9.36
C THR A 150 -2.98 -9.87 -9.26
N GLU A 151 -4.28 -9.58 -9.29
CA GLU A 151 -4.82 -8.22 -9.11
C GLU A 151 -4.72 -7.79 -7.65
N GLN A 152 -4.93 -8.70 -6.68
CA GLN A 152 -4.71 -8.42 -5.26
C GLN A 152 -3.26 -7.99 -5.01
N ILE A 153 -2.32 -8.74 -5.59
CA ILE A 153 -0.89 -8.43 -5.55
C ILE A 153 -0.59 -7.05 -6.14
N LYS A 154 -1.11 -6.76 -7.34
CA LYS A 154 -0.88 -5.48 -8.02
C LYS A 154 -1.46 -4.31 -7.23
N TYR A 155 -2.67 -4.48 -6.72
CA TYR A 155 -3.35 -3.48 -5.90
C TYR A 155 -2.55 -3.14 -4.62
N ILE A 156 -1.95 -4.16 -3.99
CA ILE A 156 -1.03 -3.96 -2.87
C ILE A 156 0.23 -3.22 -3.32
N ASP A 157 0.84 -3.63 -4.44
CA ASP A 157 2.06 -3.00 -4.96
C ASP A 157 1.85 -1.50 -5.25
N ASP A 158 0.74 -1.14 -5.89
CA ASP A 158 0.39 0.25 -6.20
C ASP A 158 0.26 1.10 -4.91
N VAL A 159 -0.41 0.58 -3.88
CA VAL A 159 -0.57 1.32 -2.61
C VAL A 159 0.74 1.36 -1.80
N LEU A 160 1.61 0.34 -1.92
CA LEU A 160 2.93 0.34 -1.28
C LEU A 160 3.89 1.39 -1.86
N LEU A 161 3.62 1.93 -3.06
CA LEU A 161 4.40 3.03 -3.61
C LEU A 161 4.25 4.31 -2.77
N GLU A 162 3.07 4.53 -2.20
CA GLU A 162 2.67 5.79 -1.58
C GLU A 162 2.51 5.68 -0.05
N CYS A 163 2.19 4.48 0.44
CA CYS A 163 1.84 4.25 1.84
C CYS A 163 2.78 3.27 2.55
N ASN A 164 3.06 3.56 3.81
CA ASN A 164 3.53 2.58 4.78
C ASN A 164 2.33 1.99 5.53
N PHE A 165 2.51 0.83 6.15
CA PHE A 165 1.47 0.10 6.88
C PHE A 165 1.94 -0.34 8.27
N THR A 166 0.99 -0.57 9.18
CA THR A 166 1.27 -1.28 10.43
C THR A 166 1.16 -2.79 10.24
N SER A 167 1.78 -3.57 11.13
CA SER A 167 1.64 -5.02 11.24
C SER A 167 0.16 -5.39 11.41
N ALA A 168 -0.61 -4.63 12.19
CA ALA A 168 -2.04 -4.85 12.37
C ALA A 168 -2.83 -4.65 11.06
N GLN A 169 -2.52 -3.59 10.31
CA GLN A 169 -3.11 -3.34 8.98
C GLN A 169 -2.76 -4.45 7.98
N CYS A 170 -1.49 -4.89 7.95
CA CYS A 170 -1.09 -6.04 7.15
C CYS A 170 -1.85 -7.30 7.54
N GLY A 171 -2.00 -7.57 8.85
CA GLY A 171 -2.79 -8.69 9.34
C GLY A 171 -4.23 -8.68 8.82
N LYS A 172 -4.89 -7.51 8.82
CA LYS A 172 -6.25 -7.36 8.28
C LYS A 172 -6.33 -7.61 6.77
N ILE A 173 -5.31 -7.20 6.00
CA ILE A 173 -5.20 -7.47 4.56
C ILE A 173 -5.08 -8.97 4.32
N ILE A 174 -4.18 -9.63 5.04
CA ILE A 174 -3.94 -11.07 4.92
C ILE A 174 -5.20 -11.88 5.23
N ASP A 175 -6.02 -11.44 6.19
CA ASP A 175 -7.30 -12.07 6.51
C ASP A 175 -8.32 -12.03 5.34
N GLN A 176 -8.13 -11.16 4.34
CA GLN A 176 -9.00 -11.10 3.15
C GLN A 176 -8.50 -11.96 1.99
N ILE A 177 -7.32 -12.57 2.10
CA ILE A 177 -6.71 -13.35 1.02
C ILE A 177 -6.92 -14.84 1.31
N ASN A 178 -7.58 -15.54 0.38
CA ASN A 178 -7.93 -16.96 0.55
C ASN A 178 -6.78 -17.92 0.18
N SER A 179 -5.80 -17.49 -0.63
CA SER A 179 -4.71 -18.32 -1.12
C SER A 179 -3.45 -18.17 -0.27
N SER A 180 -2.92 -19.28 0.27
CA SER A 180 -1.70 -19.28 1.09
C SER A 180 -0.48 -18.73 0.35
N ASP A 181 -0.33 -19.06 -0.94
CA ASP A 181 0.77 -18.55 -1.78
C ASP A 181 0.67 -17.04 -2.00
N THR A 182 -0.56 -16.54 -2.09
CA THR A 182 -0.84 -15.10 -2.25
C THR A 182 -0.62 -14.37 -0.95
N GLN A 183 -1.05 -14.95 0.19
CA GLN A 183 -0.74 -14.44 1.53
C GLN A 183 0.78 -14.34 1.74
N MET A 184 1.53 -15.39 1.37
CA MET A 184 2.99 -15.40 1.46
C MET A 184 3.63 -14.29 0.63
N THR A 185 3.21 -14.16 -0.63
CA THR A 185 3.72 -13.13 -1.55
C THR A 185 3.41 -11.73 -1.05
N VAL A 186 2.17 -11.46 -0.66
CA VAL A 186 1.74 -10.17 -0.12
C VAL A 186 2.48 -9.84 1.18
N MET A 187 2.63 -10.80 2.11
CA MET A 187 3.42 -10.59 3.33
C MET A 187 4.86 -10.18 3.03
N LYS A 188 5.53 -10.87 2.09
CA LYS A 188 6.91 -10.54 1.69
C LYS A 188 7.03 -9.15 1.08
N ARG A 189 6.05 -8.74 0.25
CA ARG A 189 6.04 -7.40 -0.37
C ARG A 189 5.72 -6.28 0.61
N MET A 190 4.80 -6.54 1.54
CA MET A 190 4.43 -5.56 2.55
C MET A 190 5.50 -5.40 3.64
N TYR A 191 6.20 -6.48 4.03
CA TYR A 191 7.13 -6.48 5.16
C TYR A 191 8.14 -5.32 5.16
N PRO A 192 8.79 -4.97 4.02
CA PRO A 192 9.67 -3.79 3.94
C PRO A 192 9.00 -2.47 4.34
N GLN A 193 7.73 -2.28 3.97
CA GLN A 193 6.96 -1.05 4.25
C GLN A 193 6.17 -1.10 5.56
N ILE A 194 6.34 -2.15 6.38
CA ILE A 194 5.79 -2.20 7.73
C ILE A 194 6.58 -1.27 8.65
N VAL A 195 5.88 -0.40 9.37
CA VAL A 195 6.51 0.57 10.29
C VAL A 195 6.89 -0.05 11.64
N ASP A 196 6.14 -1.05 12.10
CA ASP A 196 6.24 -1.73 13.40
C ASP A 196 6.57 -3.23 13.22
N LYS A 197 7.71 -3.52 12.58
CA LYS A 197 8.14 -4.88 12.15
C LYS A 197 8.29 -5.86 13.33
N GLU A 198 8.56 -5.36 14.53
CA GLU A 198 8.62 -6.11 15.78
C GLU A 198 7.27 -6.70 16.21
N ASN A 199 6.16 -6.09 15.78
CA ASN A 199 4.79 -6.56 16.02
C ASN A 199 4.28 -7.49 14.91
N PHE A 200 5.15 -7.95 14.00
CA PHE A 200 4.74 -8.75 12.84
C PHE A 200 4.53 -10.24 13.16
N SER A 201 5.03 -10.73 14.30
CA SER A 201 4.90 -12.16 14.68
C SER A 201 3.46 -12.69 14.70
N PRO A 202 2.45 -11.97 15.25
CA PRO A 202 1.05 -12.37 15.15
C PRO A 202 0.53 -12.46 13.71
N VAL A 203 1.06 -11.65 12.79
CA VAL A 203 0.68 -11.68 11.36
C VAL A 203 1.18 -12.97 10.71
N VAL A 204 2.42 -13.36 10.99
CA VAL A 204 2.99 -14.65 10.52
C VAL A 204 2.15 -15.82 11.02
N ASN A 205 1.66 -15.77 12.26
CA ASN A 205 0.84 -16.84 12.84
C ASN A 205 -0.53 -17.01 12.17
N LYS A 206 -0.97 -16.06 11.32
CA LYS A 206 -2.20 -16.20 10.51
C LYS A 206 -2.03 -17.18 9.34
N LEU A 207 -0.80 -17.45 8.91
CA LEU A 207 -0.54 -18.44 7.87
C LEU A 207 -0.94 -19.84 8.37
N PHE A 208 -1.75 -20.52 7.60
CA PHE A 208 -2.34 -21.82 7.98
C PHE A 208 -1.27 -22.90 8.15
N SER A 209 -0.35 -23.00 7.17
CA SER A 209 0.69 -24.02 7.12
C SER A 209 1.90 -23.66 8.00
N SER A 210 2.41 -24.62 8.76
CA SER A 210 3.67 -24.47 9.51
C SER A 210 4.86 -24.21 8.57
N PHE A 211 4.85 -24.83 7.39
CA PHE A 211 5.86 -24.62 6.36
C PHE A 211 5.92 -23.15 5.93
N ASP A 212 4.76 -22.53 5.69
CA ASP A 212 4.68 -21.12 5.31
C ASP A 212 5.13 -20.20 6.45
N ARG A 213 4.73 -20.49 7.68
CA ARG A 213 5.21 -19.76 8.86
C ARG A 213 6.74 -19.79 8.97
N ASP A 214 7.35 -20.95 8.78
CA ASP A 214 8.80 -21.10 8.86
C ASP A 214 9.51 -20.45 7.66
N SER A 215 8.92 -20.52 6.46
CA SER A 215 9.40 -19.81 5.26
C SER A 215 9.40 -18.30 5.47
N MET A 216 8.34 -17.73 6.05
CA MET A 216 8.26 -16.30 6.34
C MET A 216 9.24 -15.89 7.45
N LYS A 217 9.42 -16.71 8.50
CA LYS A 217 10.44 -16.45 9.53
C LYS A 217 11.86 -16.44 8.95
N LYS A 218 12.18 -17.39 8.06
CA LYS A 218 13.46 -17.40 7.34
C LYS A 218 13.65 -16.16 6.48
N TYR A 219 12.61 -15.73 5.75
CA TYR A 219 12.64 -14.49 4.98
C TYR A 219 12.92 -13.27 5.86
N ILE A 220 12.22 -13.14 7.00
CA ILE A 220 12.44 -12.05 7.96
C ILE A 220 13.88 -12.07 8.48
N GLN A 221 14.38 -13.24 8.86
CA GLN A 221 15.76 -13.39 9.35
C GLN A 221 16.79 -13.00 8.28
N ALA A 222 16.60 -13.42 7.02
CA ALA A 222 17.46 -13.05 5.90
C ALA A 222 17.40 -11.55 5.60
N TYR A 223 16.19 -10.96 5.62
CA TYR A 223 15.98 -9.54 5.41
C TYR A 223 16.74 -8.66 6.42
N HIS A 224 16.85 -9.10 7.68
CA HIS A 224 17.67 -8.41 8.69
C HIS A 224 19.15 -8.79 8.63
N GLY A 225 19.49 -9.97 8.09
CA GLY A 225 20.87 -10.45 7.94
C GLY A 225 21.62 -9.85 6.74
N GLU A 226 20.91 -9.45 5.68
CA GLU A 226 21.48 -8.82 4.48
C GLU A 226 21.71 -7.31 4.61
N GLN A 227 21.37 -6.70 5.75
CA GLN A 227 21.71 -5.31 6.05
C GLN A 227 23.22 -5.18 6.33
N ARG A 228 24.03 -5.13 5.26
CA ARG A 228 25.44 -4.70 5.32
C ARG A 228 25.54 -3.17 5.41
N PRO A 229 26.56 -2.65 6.13
CA PRO A 229 26.66 -1.25 6.51
C PRO A 229 27.07 -0.40 5.30
N GLY A 230 26.15 0.39 4.78
CA GLY A 230 26.43 1.25 3.62
C GLY A 230 25.32 2.24 3.28
N ASP A 231 24.07 1.97 3.65
CA ASP A 231 22.97 2.91 3.43
C ASP A 231 22.63 3.66 4.72
N ALA A 232 23.52 4.59 5.09
CA ALA A 232 23.32 5.53 6.19
C ALA A 232 22.36 6.65 5.75
N GLY A 233 21.11 6.29 5.44
CA GLY A 233 20.00 7.21 5.22
C GLY A 233 19.01 7.11 6.39
N TYR A 234 19.24 7.91 7.44
CA TYR A 234 18.46 7.97 8.68
C TYR A 234 18.44 6.67 9.50
N VAL A 235 19.24 6.65 10.58
CA VAL A 235 19.01 5.77 11.73
C VAL A 235 17.63 6.11 12.30
N ARG A 236 16.57 5.47 11.79
CA ARG A 236 15.27 5.45 12.46
C ARG A 236 15.48 4.73 13.79
N PRO A 237 14.98 5.26 14.93
CA PRO A 237 15.05 4.54 16.20
C PRO A 237 14.39 3.18 16.01
N ARG A 238 15.20 2.12 15.95
CA ARG A 238 14.70 0.77 15.73
C ARG A 238 13.95 0.37 16.99
N ALA A 239 12.64 0.13 16.94
CA ALA A 239 11.95 -0.33 18.14
C ALA A 239 12.63 -1.62 18.66
N MET A 240 12.78 -1.76 19.98
CA MET A 240 13.31 -2.99 20.55
C MET A 240 12.42 -4.17 20.17
N SER A 241 13.01 -5.33 19.90
CA SER A 241 12.23 -6.51 19.49
C SER A 241 11.32 -6.99 20.62
N ALA A 242 10.24 -7.71 20.28
CA ALA A 242 9.33 -8.26 21.29
C ALA A 242 10.06 -9.14 22.33
N ALA A 243 11.01 -9.97 21.90
CA ALA A 243 11.78 -10.83 22.82
C ALA A 243 12.70 -10.03 23.75
N GLU A 244 13.33 -8.98 23.25
CA GLU A 244 14.15 -8.08 24.08
C GLU A 244 13.27 -7.28 25.05
N PHE A 245 12.11 -6.82 24.58
CA PHE A 245 11.13 -6.14 25.41
C PHE A 245 10.60 -7.05 26.52
N ASP A 246 10.28 -8.32 26.24
CA ASP A 246 9.78 -9.22 27.26
C ASP A 246 10.83 -9.48 28.35
N ARG A 247 12.11 -9.63 27.97
CA ARG A 247 13.23 -9.70 28.94
C ARG A 247 13.33 -8.42 29.77
N PHE A 248 13.32 -7.26 29.12
CA PHE A 248 13.35 -5.95 29.76
C PHE A 248 12.17 -5.77 30.72
N PHE A 249 10.95 -6.09 30.28
CA PHE A 249 9.72 -5.92 31.03
C PHE A 249 9.66 -6.82 32.26
N ASN A 250 10.15 -8.06 32.15
CA ASN A 250 10.23 -8.97 33.29
C ASN A 250 11.19 -8.47 34.36
N GLU A 251 12.36 -7.96 33.96
CA GLU A 251 13.30 -7.35 34.90
C GLU A 251 12.73 -6.04 35.47
N TYR A 252 12.10 -5.21 34.65
CA TYR A 252 11.44 -3.96 35.06
C TYR A 252 10.36 -4.22 36.13
N ARG A 253 9.54 -5.26 35.95
CA ARG A 253 8.51 -5.69 36.92
C ARG A 253 9.12 -6.24 38.20
N GLY A 254 10.31 -6.83 38.14
CA GLY A 254 11.01 -7.40 39.29
C GLY A 254 11.69 -6.38 40.20
N LYS A 255 11.79 -5.10 39.82
CA LYS A 255 12.41 -4.06 40.65
C LYS A 255 11.46 -3.59 41.76
N SER A 256 11.94 -3.61 43.00
CA SER A 256 11.17 -3.21 44.18
C SER A 256 10.90 -1.70 44.29
N PHE A 257 11.80 -0.86 43.77
CA PHE A 257 11.70 0.59 43.87
C PHE A 257 11.38 1.26 42.54
N GLU A 258 10.60 2.34 42.57
CA GLU A 258 10.27 3.14 41.38
C GLU A 258 11.50 3.86 40.79
N SER A 259 12.42 4.30 41.65
CA SER A 259 13.70 4.91 41.24
C SER A 259 14.53 3.95 40.37
N ASP A 260 14.57 2.66 40.73
CA ASP A 260 15.26 1.63 39.95
C ASP A 260 14.60 1.39 38.59
N ARG A 261 13.27 1.33 38.56
CA ARG A 261 12.49 1.26 37.32
C ARG A 261 12.73 2.46 36.41
N THR A 262 12.80 3.64 37.01
CA THR A 262 13.04 4.93 36.34
C THR A 262 14.45 4.98 35.74
N ARG A 263 15.46 4.55 36.50
CA ARG A 263 16.86 4.44 36.05
C ARG A 263 17.01 3.42 34.92
N MET A 264 16.36 2.28 35.03
CA MET A 264 16.38 1.24 33.99
C MET A 264 15.73 1.74 32.67
N LEU A 265 14.69 2.57 32.77
CA LEU A 265 14.11 3.28 31.63
C LEU A 265 15.05 4.35 31.05
N ASP A 266 15.97 4.92 31.82
CA ASP A 266 16.93 5.90 31.32
C ASP A 266 18.16 5.21 30.68
N GLU A 267 18.59 4.06 31.22
CA GLU A 267 19.77 3.29 30.78
C GLU A 267 19.53 2.49 29.49
N VAL A 268 18.34 1.92 29.29
CA VAL A 268 18.03 1.05 28.13
C VAL A 268 17.77 1.84 26.83
N VAL A 269 17.73 3.17 26.90
CA VAL A 269 17.00 4.02 25.93
C VAL A 269 17.91 4.93 25.06
N PRO A 270 19.08 4.45 24.62
CA PRO A 270 19.44 4.62 23.19
C PRO A 270 20.28 3.44 22.64
N PRO A 271 20.00 2.87 21.46
CA PRO A 271 19.39 3.44 20.25
C PRO A 271 18.05 2.80 19.84
N SER A 272 17.57 1.82 20.60
CA SER A 272 16.35 1.09 20.29
C SER A 272 15.15 1.78 20.93
N GLY A 273 14.22 2.31 20.13
CA GLY A 273 12.99 2.94 20.65
C GLY A 273 12.03 1.92 21.28
N PHE A 274 10.92 2.38 21.85
CA PHE A 274 9.79 1.52 22.21
C PHE A 274 8.65 1.68 21.21
N THR A 275 7.81 0.67 21.06
CA THR A 275 6.52 0.83 20.38
C THR A 275 5.46 1.39 21.31
N CYS A 276 4.39 1.98 20.78
CA CYS A 276 3.22 2.40 21.55
C CYS A 276 2.60 1.21 22.31
N ALA A 277 2.61 0.01 21.72
CA ALA A 277 2.12 -1.21 22.38
C ALA A 277 3.03 -1.67 23.53
N GLN A 278 4.35 -1.53 23.38
CA GLN A 278 5.32 -1.79 24.45
C GLN A 278 5.20 -0.76 25.58
N CYS A 279 5.10 0.52 25.21
CA CYS A 279 4.82 1.61 26.16
C CYS A 279 3.50 1.39 26.90
N ARG A 280 2.47 0.84 26.24
CA ARG A 280 1.18 0.54 26.87
C ARG A 280 1.33 -0.42 28.04
N LYS A 281 2.10 -1.51 27.86
CA LYS A 281 2.39 -2.47 28.94
C LYS A 281 3.08 -1.80 30.14
N LEU A 282 3.97 -0.82 29.90
CA LEU A 282 4.64 -0.06 30.95
C LEU A 282 3.68 0.89 31.67
N VAL A 283 2.83 1.60 30.92
CA VAL A 283 1.84 2.53 31.48
C VAL A 283 0.76 1.79 32.28
N ASP A 284 0.37 0.59 31.86
CA ASP A 284 -0.61 -0.24 32.58
C ASP A 284 -0.09 -0.72 33.96
N MET A 285 1.23 -0.63 34.22
CA MET A 285 1.81 -0.88 35.56
C MET A 285 1.63 0.30 36.52
N CYS A 286 1.34 1.50 36.02
CA CYS A 286 1.06 2.65 36.86
C CYS A 286 -0.37 2.56 37.40
N THR A 287 -0.53 2.78 38.70
CA THR A 287 -1.85 2.73 39.36
C THR A 287 -2.59 4.06 39.24
N PHE A 288 -1.89 5.18 39.43
CA PHE A 288 -2.49 6.51 39.42
C PHE A 288 -2.46 7.14 38.03
N GLN A 289 -3.48 7.95 37.72
CA GLN A 289 -3.59 8.63 36.42
C GLN A 289 -2.46 9.64 36.20
N THR A 290 -2.04 10.33 37.25
CA THR A 290 -0.90 11.26 37.20
C THR A 290 0.39 10.55 36.77
N ASP A 291 0.64 9.36 37.32
CA ASP A 291 1.83 8.57 37.00
C ASP A 291 1.79 8.07 35.56
N LYS A 292 0.61 7.64 35.09
CA LYS A 292 0.39 7.26 33.69
C LYS A 292 0.72 8.41 32.73
N LYS A 293 0.24 9.63 33.03
CA LYS A 293 0.55 10.83 32.24
C LYS A 293 2.06 11.12 32.24
N ASN A 294 2.70 11.08 33.40
CA ASN A 294 4.13 11.33 33.53
C ASN A 294 4.97 10.28 32.78
N MET A 295 4.58 9.01 32.88
CA MET A 295 5.19 7.90 32.15
C MET A 295 5.07 8.08 30.63
N ILE A 296 3.87 8.41 30.13
CA ILE A 296 3.66 8.68 28.71
C ILE A 296 4.52 9.86 28.24
N LYS A 297 4.56 10.97 28.99
CA LYS A 297 5.41 12.13 28.69
C LYS A 297 6.90 11.75 28.63
N LYS A 298 7.36 10.86 29.54
CA LYS A 298 8.74 10.36 29.57
C LYS A 298 9.06 9.43 28.40
N LEU A 299 8.12 8.56 28.01
CA LEU A 299 8.31 7.58 26.94
C LEU A 299 8.18 8.22 25.54
N TYR A 300 7.35 9.25 25.39
CA TYR A 300 7.02 9.84 24.08
C TYR A 300 8.22 10.21 23.18
N PRO A 301 9.30 10.83 23.69
CA PRO A 301 10.51 11.10 22.91
C PRO A 301 11.17 9.88 22.28
N LYS A 302 10.86 8.68 22.78
CA LYS A 302 11.53 7.41 22.53
C LYS A 302 10.60 6.40 21.85
N ILE A 303 9.39 6.83 21.50
CA ILE A 303 8.44 6.02 20.74
C ILE A 303 8.89 5.98 19.28
N ALA A 304 9.05 4.78 18.74
CA ALA A 304 9.41 4.54 17.34
C ALA A 304 8.20 4.72 16.39
N ASP A 305 6.99 4.36 16.84
CA ASP A 305 5.74 4.39 16.08
C ASP A 305 4.77 5.47 16.59
N LYS A 306 5.24 6.72 16.70
CA LYS A 306 4.45 7.86 17.23
C LYS A 306 3.06 8.05 16.62
N LYS A 307 2.84 7.54 15.41
CA LYS A 307 1.55 7.58 14.73
C LYS A 307 0.48 6.69 15.39
N ASN A 308 0.89 5.69 16.18
CA ASN A 308 0.02 4.82 16.96
C ASN A 308 -0.24 5.36 18.38
N PHE A 309 0.00 6.66 18.63
CA PHE A 309 -0.11 7.24 19.95
C PHE A 309 -1.52 7.13 20.58
N SER A 310 -2.56 6.90 19.77
CA SER A 310 -3.91 6.57 20.26
C SER A 310 -3.93 5.38 21.22
N ILE A 311 -3.05 4.39 21.04
CA ILE A 311 -2.92 3.23 21.95
C ILE A 311 -2.60 3.68 23.39
N LEU A 312 -1.84 4.76 23.56
CA LEU A 312 -1.47 5.30 24.86
C LEU A 312 -2.54 6.25 25.41
N THR A 313 -3.22 7.02 24.56
CA THR A 313 -4.30 7.90 25.02
C THR A 313 -5.54 7.10 25.43
N ASP A 314 -5.78 5.93 24.85
CA ASP A 314 -6.87 5.02 25.23
C ASP A 314 -6.66 4.33 26.59
N VAL A 315 -5.56 4.60 27.28
CA VAL A 315 -5.41 4.25 28.70
C VAL A 315 -6.35 5.08 29.58
N PHE A 316 -6.65 6.31 29.16
CA PHE A 316 -7.45 7.25 29.94
C PHE A 316 -8.94 7.06 29.67
N THR A 317 -9.74 7.13 30.74
CA THR A 317 -11.20 7.04 30.65
C THR A 317 -11.84 8.38 30.32
N PHE A 318 -11.24 9.48 30.76
CA PHE A 318 -11.79 10.83 30.57
C PHE A 318 -11.24 11.50 29.31
N GLU A 319 -12.11 12.11 28.51
CA GLU A 319 -11.72 12.75 27.25
C GLU A 319 -10.80 13.97 27.46
N MET A 320 -10.90 14.64 28.62
CA MET A 320 -9.99 15.72 28.99
C MET A 320 -8.54 15.22 29.08
N ASP A 321 -8.31 14.06 29.70
CA ASP A 321 -6.98 13.47 29.84
C ASP A 321 -6.42 13.01 28.50
N LYS A 322 -7.28 12.42 27.65
CA LYS A 322 -6.91 12.05 26.28
C LYS A 322 -6.47 13.27 25.47
N ARG A 323 -7.21 14.37 25.58
CA ARG A 323 -6.92 15.64 24.91
C ARG A 323 -5.59 16.23 25.37
N GLU A 324 -5.36 16.30 26.69
CA GLU A 324 -4.09 16.81 27.26
C GLU A 324 -2.89 16.06 26.67
N MET A 325 -2.96 14.73 26.57
CA MET A 325 -1.85 13.95 26.01
C MET A 325 -1.66 14.15 24.50
N ARG A 326 -2.74 14.33 23.73
CA ARG A 326 -2.65 14.65 22.30
C ARG A 326 -2.02 16.02 22.06
N GLU A 327 -2.46 17.04 22.80
CA GLU A 327 -1.89 18.38 22.74
C GLU A 327 -0.40 18.38 23.13
N PHE A 328 -0.02 17.60 24.13
CA PHE A 328 1.38 17.40 24.49
C PHE A 328 2.19 16.78 23.33
N ALA A 329 1.67 15.72 22.70
CA ALA A 329 2.32 15.05 21.57
C ALA A 329 2.52 16.00 20.38
N GLU A 330 1.46 16.72 20.00
CA GLU A 330 1.49 17.72 18.92
C GLU A 330 2.50 18.84 19.21
N SER A 331 2.46 19.39 20.43
CA SER A 331 3.40 20.44 20.87
C SER A 331 4.86 19.97 20.92
N TYR A 332 5.10 18.70 21.22
CA TYR A 332 6.44 18.13 21.25
C TYR A 332 7.01 17.97 19.83
N ASP A 333 6.19 17.46 18.90
CA ASP A 333 6.59 17.26 17.51
C ASP A 333 6.74 18.59 16.75
N SER A 334 5.88 19.58 17.02
CA SER A 334 5.96 20.91 16.42
C SER A 334 7.19 21.72 16.84
N ARG A 335 7.80 21.40 18.00
CA ARG A 335 9.02 22.05 18.50
C ARG A 335 10.31 21.44 17.93
N ARG A 336 10.21 20.32 17.21
CA ARG A 336 11.35 19.51 16.76
C ARG A 336 11.47 19.41 15.23
N ASN A 337 10.41 19.77 14.51
CA ASN A 337 10.45 20.14 13.09
C ASN A 337 10.73 21.63 12.96
#